data_AF-A0AAN8NKU1-F1
#
_entry.id   AF-A0AAN8NKU1-F1
#
_cell.length_a   1.000
_cell.length_b   1.000
_cell.length_c   1.000
_cell.angle_alpha   90.00
_cell.angle_beta   90.00
_cell.angle_gamma   90.00
#
_symmetry.space_group_name_H-M   'P 1'
#
loop_
_entity.id
_entity.type
_entity.pdbx_description
1 polymer ?
#
loop_
_entity_poly.entity_id
_entity_poly.type
_entity_poly.pdbx_seq_one_letter_code
_entity_poly.pdbx_strand_id
1 'polypeptide(L)'
;MNKTITRFECIDGFAEELDEIIYEGISNWFVSFRSLFTVYSAHFSYLLIFFCLISCGILSYRHSVENGKKYTQFWYGALLQGFLSEMGPTANKYWHAQAPVMCFGKKLPLHIIFLYPFTIYVCTLAVQRLQLNICTEPAAIGLLVMLMEIPFRMISVKFLHITYHDTEPLFFYKLCGVPWTEIFASLLFATSYVAIYHGAKFYYSRDISTIWDREDPDKKETLFVVLSGLLSPIAAFIQKLILFHFLHDFFNVNPISCLFFTVCLYMSFVLCFEPRRGEKHVTEDSTAKTYLFYQISLYFACLLFLALFGRPQNEVSIGSHEPTGDCTTLVCSKFPLGKPTKRKKYLCADEVAARKNFVYNFECLEEGPPCLSAVWYTICGSPICNRFQFFLNIFSLALLVCSIFSKILFSDVKKMEIVKRLIVKLHLPVDFTREERAGRHTSEPVAPQEEEEVTVGYVLVQLDPLSKKCIPKKIQ
;
A
#
# COMPACT_ATOMS: atom_id res chain seq x y z
N MET A 1 13.89 27.31 -24.71
CA MET A 1 12.86 26.27 -24.47
C MET A 1 12.73 25.26 -25.62
N ASN A 2 13.28 25.49 -26.82
CA ASN A 2 13.10 24.61 -27.99
C ASN A 2 13.88 23.26 -28.03
N LYS A 3 14.64 22.87 -26.99
CA LYS A 3 15.46 21.64 -27.06
C LYS A 3 14.76 20.37 -26.58
N THR A 4 13.67 20.47 -25.83
CA THR A 4 13.03 19.29 -25.21
C THR A 4 12.09 18.57 -26.16
N ILE A 5 11.45 19.29 -27.09
CA ILE A 5 10.42 18.77 -28.00
C ILE A 5 11.03 17.75 -28.99
N THR A 6 12.16 18.10 -29.60
CA THR A 6 12.92 17.22 -30.52
C THR A 6 13.29 15.85 -29.97
N ARG A 7 13.27 15.65 -28.64
CA ARG A 7 13.65 14.37 -28.02
C ARG A 7 12.55 13.31 -28.16
N PHE A 8 11.28 13.71 -28.12
CA PHE A 8 10.16 12.75 -28.01
C PHE A 8 9.45 12.49 -29.35
N GLU A 9 9.67 13.34 -30.36
CA GLU A 9 9.07 13.20 -31.70
C GLU A 9 9.35 11.86 -32.39
N CYS A 10 10.45 11.19 -32.04
CA CYS A 10 10.82 9.89 -32.61
C CYS A 10 10.16 8.69 -31.89
N ILE A 11 9.29 8.91 -30.91
CA ILE A 11 8.65 7.84 -30.12
C ILE A 11 7.30 7.48 -30.75
N ASP A 12 7.10 6.19 -31.04
CA ASP A 12 5.83 5.69 -31.57
C ASP A 12 4.63 6.05 -30.68
N GLY A 13 3.65 6.73 -31.27
CA GLY A 13 2.42 7.18 -30.62
C GLY A 13 2.57 8.44 -29.76
N PHE A 14 3.71 9.14 -29.83
CA PHE A 14 3.85 10.44 -29.16
C PHE A 14 2.90 11.47 -29.77
N ALA A 15 2.21 12.23 -28.92
CA ALA A 15 1.14 13.16 -29.29
C ALA A 15 -0.06 12.54 -30.04
N GLU A 16 -0.16 11.21 -30.09
CA GLU A 16 -1.33 10.53 -30.64
C GLU A 16 -2.50 10.61 -29.65
N GLU A 17 -3.68 10.96 -30.16
CA GLU A 17 -4.93 11.04 -29.41
C GLU A 17 -5.97 10.08 -30.00
N LEU A 18 -6.57 9.25 -29.15
CA LEU A 18 -7.65 8.34 -29.56
C LEU A 18 -8.85 8.51 -28.63
N ASP A 19 -10.04 8.56 -29.24
CA ASP A 19 -11.33 8.59 -28.54
C ASP A 19 -11.77 7.20 -28.05
N GLU A 20 -11.28 6.15 -28.70
CA GLU A 20 -11.54 4.76 -28.34
C GLU A 20 -10.29 3.88 -28.56
N ILE A 21 -10.09 2.89 -27.69
CA ILE A 21 -9.01 1.92 -27.84
C ILE A 21 -9.50 0.77 -28.71
N ILE A 22 -8.94 0.67 -29.92
CA ILE A 22 -9.23 -0.41 -30.86
C ILE A 22 -8.30 -1.61 -30.57
N TYR A 23 -8.86 -2.82 -30.60
CA TYR A 23 -8.13 -4.08 -30.37
C TYR A 23 -8.16 -4.96 -31.62
N GLU A 24 -7.00 -5.49 -31.99
CA GLU A 24 -6.83 -6.46 -33.08
C GLU A 24 -7.22 -7.88 -32.62
N GLY A 25 -8.45 -8.02 -32.11
CA GLY A 25 -8.99 -9.29 -31.62
C GLY A 25 -8.78 -9.58 -30.13
N ILE A 26 -9.29 -10.74 -29.71
CA ILE A 26 -9.38 -11.15 -28.30
C ILE A 26 -7.99 -11.36 -27.68
N SER A 27 -7.02 -11.90 -28.44
CA SER A 27 -5.66 -12.12 -27.96
C SER A 27 -4.96 -10.80 -27.61
N ASN A 28 -5.09 -9.79 -28.47
CA ASN A 28 -4.56 -8.44 -28.24
C ASN A 28 -5.19 -7.78 -27.01
N TRP A 29 -6.49 -8.02 -26.79
CA TRP A 29 -7.17 -7.58 -25.58
C TRP A 29 -6.62 -8.27 -24.33
N PHE A 30 -6.38 -9.59 -24.36
CA PHE A 30 -5.85 -10.29 -23.18
C PHE A 30 -4.41 -9.89 -22.88
N VAL A 31 -3.53 -9.88 -23.88
CA VAL A 31 -2.11 -9.57 -23.73
C VAL A 31 -1.67 -8.72 -24.92
N SER A 32 -1.03 -7.60 -24.62
CA SER A 32 -0.42 -6.71 -25.62
C SER A 32 1.04 -6.47 -25.27
N PHE A 33 1.85 -6.37 -26.31
CA PHE A 33 3.28 -6.16 -26.21
C PHE A 33 3.62 -4.78 -26.76
N ARG A 34 4.54 -4.08 -26.10
CA ARG A 34 5.16 -2.86 -26.63
C ARG A 34 6.65 -3.09 -26.81
N SER A 35 7.22 -2.42 -27.82
CA SER A 35 8.66 -2.43 -28.04
C SER A 35 9.39 -1.89 -26.81
N LEU A 36 10.42 -2.64 -26.36
CA LEU A 36 11.27 -2.21 -25.25
C LEU A 36 11.95 -0.88 -25.54
N PHE A 37 12.27 -0.60 -26.81
CA PHE A 37 12.89 0.66 -27.22
C PHE A 37 11.94 1.84 -27.04
N THR A 38 10.66 1.68 -27.39
CA THR A 38 9.63 2.71 -27.21
C THR A 38 9.43 3.00 -25.73
N VAL A 39 9.31 1.95 -24.89
CA VAL A 39 9.16 2.12 -23.44
C VAL A 39 10.41 2.71 -22.80
N TYR A 40 11.61 2.30 -23.23
CA TYR A 40 12.88 2.88 -22.75
C TYR A 40 12.97 4.38 -23.07
N SER A 41 12.65 4.76 -24.30
CA SER A 41 12.74 6.14 -24.79
C SER A 41 11.72 7.06 -24.12
N ALA A 42 10.50 6.56 -23.88
CA ALA A 42 9.43 7.30 -23.23
C ALA A 42 9.56 7.33 -21.70
N HIS A 43 9.89 6.19 -21.10
CA HIS A 43 9.61 5.89 -19.69
C HIS A 43 10.65 4.96 -19.05
N PHE A 44 11.93 5.36 -19.09
CA PHE A 44 13.05 4.55 -18.57
C PHE A 44 12.85 4.06 -17.12
N SER A 45 12.38 4.93 -16.22
CA SER A 45 12.14 4.54 -14.82
C SER A 45 11.12 3.40 -14.71
N TYR A 46 10.11 3.39 -15.56
CA TYR A 46 9.06 2.39 -15.58
C TYR A 46 9.59 1.04 -16.08
N LEU A 47 10.48 1.06 -17.08
CA LEU A 47 11.18 -0.13 -17.55
C LEU A 47 12.06 -0.75 -16.44
N LEU A 48 12.77 0.08 -15.68
CA LEU A 48 13.60 -0.37 -14.56
C LEU A 48 12.74 -1.06 -13.48
N ILE A 49 11.62 -0.42 -13.10
CA ILE A 49 10.66 -0.98 -12.14
C ILE A 49 10.03 -2.27 -12.65
N PHE A 50 9.69 -2.33 -13.94
CA PHE A 50 9.17 -3.53 -14.58
C PHE A 50 10.10 -4.72 -14.35
N PHE A 51 11.38 -4.60 -14.73
CA PHE A 51 12.35 -5.69 -14.55
C PHE A 51 12.63 -6.00 -13.08
N CYS A 52 12.70 -4.98 -12.22
CA CYS A 52 12.88 -5.16 -10.79
C CYS A 52 11.76 -6.00 -10.16
N LEU A 53 10.50 -5.62 -10.40
CA LEU A 53 9.34 -6.30 -9.81
C LEU A 53 9.09 -7.68 -10.41
N ILE A 54 9.33 -7.88 -11.71
CA ILE A 54 9.32 -9.22 -12.32
C ILE A 54 10.38 -10.10 -11.68
N SER A 55 11.60 -9.58 -11.47
CA SER A 55 12.68 -10.34 -10.83
C SER A 55 12.33 -10.70 -9.37
N CYS A 56 11.81 -9.74 -8.60
CA CYS A 56 11.33 -9.98 -7.24
C CYS A 56 10.20 -11.02 -7.21
N GLY A 57 9.24 -10.93 -8.13
CA GLY A 57 8.16 -11.89 -8.32
C GLY A 57 8.66 -13.31 -8.61
N ILE A 58 9.55 -13.47 -9.59
CA ILE A 58 10.16 -14.77 -9.95
C ILE A 58 10.95 -15.35 -8.78
N LEU A 59 11.74 -14.55 -8.08
CA LEU A 59 12.49 -15.01 -6.90
C LEU A 59 11.56 -15.46 -5.76
N SER A 60 10.45 -14.75 -5.56
CA SER A 60 9.47 -15.10 -4.53
C SER A 60 8.75 -16.40 -4.89
N TYR A 61 8.41 -16.58 -6.16
CA TYR A 61 7.82 -17.80 -6.67
C TYR A 61 8.78 -18.99 -6.55
N ARG A 62 10.04 -18.82 -6.97
CA ARG A 62 11.07 -19.86 -6.85
C ARG A 62 11.24 -20.30 -5.40
N HIS A 63 11.37 -19.35 -4.48
CA HIS A 63 11.42 -19.66 -3.06
C HIS A 63 10.14 -20.39 -2.59
N SER A 64 8.96 -20.00 -3.09
CA SER A 64 7.71 -20.68 -2.74
C SER A 64 7.64 -22.13 -3.22
N VAL A 65 8.24 -22.45 -4.37
CA VAL A 65 8.33 -23.82 -4.90
C VAL A 65 9.35 -24.65 -4.11
N GLU A 66 10.51 -24.07 -3.81
CA GLU A 66 11.58 -24.72 -3.04
C GLU A 66 11.16 -25.06 -1.60
N ASN A 67 10.23 -24.29 -1.02
CA ASN A 67 9.76 -24.49 0.37
C ASN A 67 8.51 -25.37 0.49
N GLY A 68 7.90 -25.78 -0.62
CA GLY A 68 6.79 -26.74 -0.64
C GLY A 68 5.48 -26.19 -1.21
N LYS A 69 4.57 -27.12 -1.54
CA LYS A 69 3.34 -26.81 -2.27
C LYS A 69 2.40 -25.84 -1.54
N LYS A 70 2.36 -25.86 -0.20
CA LYS A 70 1.55 -24.91 0.60
C LYS A 70 1.99 -23.45 0.38
N TYR A 71 3.31 -23.19 0.35
CA TYR A 71 3.86 -21.87 0.03
C TYR A 71 3.54 -21.45 -1.40
N THR A 72 3.65 -22.38 -2.35
CA THR A 72 3.32 -22.13 -3.76
C THR A 72 1.84 -21.78 -3.93
N GLN A 73 0.94 -22.49 -3.25
CA GLN A 73 -0.49 -22.18 -3.29
C GLN A 73 -0.80 -20.83 -2.68
N PHE A 74 -0.21 -20.50 -1.52
CA PHE A 74 -0.35 -19.17 -0.92
C PHE A 74 0.11 -18.07 -1.88
N TRP A 75 1.23 -18.28 -2.59
CA TRP A 75 1.70 -17.34 -3.62
C TRP A 75 0.68 -17.14 -4.75
N TYR A 76 0.07 -18.22 -5.27
CA TYR A 76 -0.99 -18.11 -6.27
C TYR A 76 -2.27 -17.46 -5.74
N GLY A 77 -2.63 -17.70 -4.47
CA GLY A 77 -3.77 -17.04 -3.83
C GLY A 77 -3.57 -15.53 -3.72
N ALA A 78 -2.35 -15.07 -3.38
CA ALA A 78 -2.01 -13.65 -3.36
C ALA A 78 -2.02 -13.04 -4.77
N LEU A 79 -1.59 -13.78 -5.80
CA LEU A 79 -1.71 -13.36 -7.20
C LEU A 79 -3.19 -13.18 -7.61
N LEU A 80 -4.05 -14.14 -7.26
CA LEU A 80 -5.49 -14.06 -7.52
C LEU A 80 -6.12 -12.86 -6.80
N GLN A 81 -5.78 -12.64 -5.53
CA GLN A 81 -6.25 -11.48 -4.77
C GLN A 81 -5.86 -10.17 -5.44
N GLY A 82 -4.58 -10.02 -5.81
CA GLY A 82 -4.08 -8.83 -6.49
C GLY A 82 -4.81 -8.55 -7.80
N PHE A 83 -4.96 -9.58 -8.62
CA PHE A 83 -5.71 -9.49 -9.87
C PHE A 83 -7.15 -8.98 -9.67
N LEU A 84 -7.88 -9.52 -8.69
CA LEU A 84 -9.25 -9.08 -8.42
C LEU A 84 -9.33 -7.67 -7.83
N SER A 85 -8.35 -7.28 -7.02
CA SER A 85 -8.26 -5.93 -6.47
C SER A 85 -8.06 -4.88 -7.56
N GLU A 86 -7.24 -5.20 -8.57
CA GLU A 86 -7.00 -4.33 -9.74
C GLU A 86 -8.18 -4.27 -10.70
N MET A 87 -8.88 -5.39 -10.91
CA MET A 87 -10.07 -5.45 -11.78
C MET A 87 -11.37 -5.00 -11.08
N GLY A 88 -11.30 -4.61 -9.81
CA GLY A 88 -12.45 -4.27 -9.00
C GLY A 88 -13.15 -2.96 -9.42
N PRO A 89 -14.20 -2.56 -8.69
CA PRO A 89 -14.98 -1.34 -8.98
C PRO A 89 -14.17 -0.03 -8.98
N THR A 90 -12.95 -0.05 -8.43
CA THR A 90 -12.02 1.08 -8.39
C THR A 90 -11.13 1.20 -9.61
N ALA A 91 -11.16 0.24 -10.55
CA ALA A 91 -10.29 0.20 -11.73
C ALA A 91 -10.39 1.44 -12.64
N ASN A 92 -11.49 2.21 -12.55
CA ASN A 92 -11.70 3.45 -13.32
C ASN A 92 -11.35 4.72 -12.52
N LYS A 93 -10.57 4.58 -11.44
CA LYS A 93 -10.13 5.72 -10.61
C LYS A 93 -8.64 6.01 -10.76
N TYR A 94 -7.89 5.10 -11.34
CA TYR A 94 -6.47 5.28 -11.62
C TYR A 94 -6.11 4.58 -12.92
N TRP A 95 -5.01 5.01 -13.52
CA TRP A 95 -4.53 4.50 -14.79
C TRP A 95 -3.05 4.19 -14.69
N HIS A 96 -2.66 3.03 -15.21
CA HIS A 96 -1.26 2.65 -15.29
C HIS A 96 -0.64 3.14 -16.60
N ALA A 97 0.62 3.55 -16.50
CA ALA A 97 1.45 3.71 -17.69
C ALA A 97 1.56 2.39 -18.46
N GLN A 98 1.88 2.52 -19.75
CA GLN A 98 1.98 1.38 -20.64
C GLN A 98 3.36 0.72 -20.52
N ALA A 99 3.37 -0.50 -19.99
CA ALA A 99 4.57 -1.31 -19.79
C ALA A 99 4.90 -2.17 -21.03
N PRO A 100 6.06 -2.86 -21.06
CA PRO A 100 6.39 -3.79 -22.16
C PRO A 100 5.36 -4.90 -22.35
N VAL A 101 4.77 -5.38 -21.25
CA VAL A 101 3.69 -6.38 -21.26
C VAL A 101 2.52 -5.84 -20.48
N MET A 102 1.39 -5.66 -21.18
CA MET A 102 0.13 -5.17 -20.64
C MET A 102 -0.95 -6.22 -20.84
N CYS A 103 -1.80 -6.39 -19.83
CA CYS A 103 -2.90 -7.34 -19.82
C CYS A 103 -4.26 -6.61 -19.76
N PHE A 104 -5.32 -7.31 -20.21
CA PHE A 104 -6.73 -6.91 -20.04
C PHE A 104 -7.07 -5.52 -20.59
N GLY A 105 -6.98 -5.37 -21.90
CA GLY A 105 -7.32 -4.15 -22.62
C GLY A 105 -6.31 -3.03 -22.38
N LYS A 106 -5.01 -3.37 -22.29
CA LYS A 106 -3.94 -2.40 -22.01
C LYS A 106 -4.10 -1.65 -20.67
N LYS A 107 -4.78 -2.25 -19.69
CA LYS A 107 -5.04 -1.64 -18.37
C LYS A 107 -4.09 -2.09 -17.28
N LEU A 108 -3.73 -3.38 -17.24
CA LEU A 108 -3.00 -3.96 -16.12
C LEU A 108 -1.59 -4.40 -16.54
N PRO A 109 -0.53 -3.71 -16.09
CA PRO A 109 0.84 -4.11 -16.37
C PRO A 109 1.20 -5.44 -15.70
N LEU A 110 1.99 -6.28 -16.39
CA LEU A 110 2.39 -7.59 -15.86
C LEU A 110 3.13 -7.48 -14.52
N HIS A 111 4.01 -6.50 -14.35
CA HIS A 111 4.78 -6.35 -13.12
C HIS A 111 3.92 -5.97 -11.90
N ILE A 112 2.76 -5.34 -12.09
CA ILE A 112 1.80 -5.07 -11.01
C ILE A 112 1.14 -6.38 -10.57
N ILE A 113 0.85 -7.31 -11.49
CA ILE A 113 0.37 -8.65 -11.14
C ILE A 113 1.37 -9.38 -10.23
N PHE A 114 2.67 -9.21 -10.47
CA PHE A 114 3.73 -9.81 -9.64
C PHE A 114 4.02 -9.03 -8.35
N LEU A 115 3.67 -7.75 -8.27
CA LEU A 115 3.87 -6.92 -7.07
C LEU A 115 3.12 -7.51 -5.87
N TYR A 116 1.84 -7.86 -6.05
CA TYR A 116 0.98 -8.41 -4.98
C TYR A 116 1.53 -9.68 -4.33
N PRO A 117 1.78 -10.77 -5.07
CA PRO A 117 2.31 -11.98 -4.46
C PRO A 117 3.72 -11.76 -3.91
N PHE A 118 4.55 -10.91 -4.52
CA PHE A 118 5.86 -10.56 -3.96
C PHE A 118 5.76 -9.91 -2.57
N THR A 119 5.01 -8.81 -2.43
CA THR A 119 4.95 -8.04 -1.17
C THR A 119 4.30 -8.86 -0.07
N ILE A 120 3.15 -9.50 -0.36
CA ILE A 120 2.43 -10.31 0.61
C ILE A 120 3.27 -11.51 1.04
N TYR A 121 3.89 -12.22 0.11
CA TYR A 121 4.69 -13.41 0.42
C TYR A 121 5.93 -13.07 1.26
N VAL A 122 6.70 -12.05 0.85
CA VAL A 122 7.93 -11.65 1.57
C VAL A 122 7.60 -11.14 2.97
N CYS A 123 6.55 -10.33 3.12
CA CYS A 123 6.10 -9.87 4.43
C CYS A 123 5.64 -11.04 5.30
N THR A 124 4.94 -12.02 4.72
CA THR A 124 4.50 -13.23 5.43
C THR A 124 5.69 -14.04 5.96
N LEU A 125 6.70 -14.30 5.13
CA LEU A 125 7.91 -15.01 5.56
C LEU A 125 8.70 -14.30 6.65
N ALA A 126 8.67 -12.96 6.66
CA ALA A 126 9.27 -12.19 7.74
C ALA A 126 8.46 -12.31 9.03
N VAL A 127 7.16 -12.03 8.98
CA VAL A 127 6.31 -12.02 10.18
C VAL A 127 6.17 -13.41 10.82
N GLN A 128 6.21 -14.50 10.04
CA GLN A 128 6.23 -15.86 10.57
C GLN A 128 7.35 -16.08 11.61
N ARG A 129 8.49 -15.40 11.46
CA ARG A 129 9.62 -15.50 12.42
C ARG A 129 9.34 -14.86 13.76
N LEU A 130 8.36 -13.95 13.83
CA LEU A 130 7.90 -13.36 15.09
C LEU A 130 7.02 -14.33 15.89
N GLN A 131 6.62 -15.47 15.30
CA GLN A 131 5.79 -16.50 15.93
C GLN A 131 4.53 -15.91 16.57
N LEU A 132 3.90 -14.95 15.88
CA LEU A 132 2.69 -14.29 16.35
C LEU A 132 1.49 -15.24 16.39
N ASN A 133 0.50 -14.92 17.20
CA ASN A 133 -0.77 -15.63 17.19
C ASN A 133 -1.43 -15.51 15.81
N ILE A 134 -2.17 -16.54 15.40
CA ILE A 134 -2.87 -16.61 14.10
C ILE A 134 -3.79 -15.40 13.87
N CYS A 135 -4.37 -14.84 14.93
CA CYS A 135 -5.22 -13.66 14.83
C CYS A 135 -4.42 -12.39 14.56
N THR A 136 -3.20 -12.26 15.11
CA THR A 136 -2.42 -11.02 15.10
C THR A 136 -1.39 -10.97 13.97
N GLU A 137 -0.98 -12.13 13.47
CA GLU A 137 -0.10 -12.28 12.32
C GLU A 137 -0.61 -11.56 11.05
N PRO A 138 -1.90 -11.65 10.65
CA PRO A 138 -2.44 -10.88 9.52
C PRO A 138 -2.26 -9.37 9.66
N ALA A 139 -2.49 -8.81 10.85
CA ALA A 139 -2.36 -7.37 11.09
C ALA A 139 -0.89 -6.92 10.95
N ALA A 140 0.05 -7.69 11.49
CA ALA A 140 1.48 -7.43 11.34
C ALA A 140 1.92 -7.52 9.86
N ILE A 141 1.42 -8.49 9.11
CA ILE A 141 1.73 -8.62 7.67
C ILE A 141 1.17 -7.44 6.89
N GLY A 142 -0.08 -7.04 7.12
CA GLY A 142 -0.66 -5.88 6.46
C GLY A 142 0.10 -4.59 6.73
N LEU A 143 0.54 -4.37 7.98
CA LEU A 143 1.37 -3.21 8.34
C LEU A 143 2.70 -3.21 7.58
N LEU A 144 3.35 -4.36 7.46
CA LEU A 144 4.62 -4.48 6.76
C LEU A 144 4.45 -4.31 5.23
N VAL A 145 3.38 -4.86 4.64
CA VAL A 145 3.03 -4.66 3.22
C VAL A 145 2.77 -3.18 2.94
N MET A 146 2.00 -2.51 3.78
CA MET A 146 1.75 -1.07 3.67
C MET A 146 3.07 -0.28 3.67
N LEU A 147 3.98 -0.57 4.60
CA LEU A 147 5.28 0.10 4.66
C LEU A 147 6.14 -0.16 3.42
N MET A 148 6.09 -1.37 2.85
CA MET A 148 6.78 -1.69 1.61
C MET A 148 6.21 -0.94 0.39
N GLU A 149 4.90 -0.72 0.33
CA GLU A 149 4.24 -0.12 -0.83
C GLU A 149 4.32 1.41 -0.87
N ILE A 150 4.35 2.11 0.27
CA ILE A 150 4.41 3.58 0.31
C ILE A 150 5.52 4.14 -0.61
N PRO A 151 6.81 3.74 -0.48
CA PRO A 151 7.87 4.31 -1.29
C PRO A 151 7.73 3.96 -2.78
N PHE A 152 7.24 2.76 -3.12
CA PHE A 152 6.91 2.42 -4.49
C PHE A 152 5.83 3.33 -5.05
N ARG A 153 4.70 3.52 -4.35
CA ARG A 153 3.62 4.40 -4.81
C ARG A 153 4.08 5.84 -4.97
N MET A 154 4.94 6.34 -4.08
CA MET A 154 5.51 7.69 -4.19
C MET A 154 6.35 7.86 -5.46
N ILE A 155 7.19 6.86 -5.79
CA ILE A 155 7.94 6.82 -7.06
C ILE A 155 6.96 6.71 -8.22
N SER A 156 6.01 5.77 -8.16
CA SER A 156 5.07 5.50 -9.24
C SER A 156 4.25 6.72 -9.65
N VAL A 157 3.75 7.49 -8.68
CA VAL A 157 3.03 8.74 -9.00
C VAL A 157 3.98 9.77 -9.59
N LYS A 158 5.13 9.99 -8.94
CA LYS A 158 6.02 11.08 -9.36
C LYS A 158 6.64 10.86 -10.73
N PHE A 159 6.86 9.61 -11.10
CA PHE A 159 7.38 9.18 -12.40
C PHE A 159 6.26 8.69 -13.34
N LEU A 160 5.00 9.09 -13.11
CA LEU A 160 3.86 8.80 -14.02
C LEU A 160 3.57 7.32 -14.34
N HIS A 161 4.07 6.39 -13.52
CA HIS A 161 3.75 4.95 -13.62
C HIS A 161 2.28 4.69 -13.30
N ILE A 162 1.70 5.53 -12.45
CA ILE A 162 0.28 5.54 -12.11
C ILE A 162 -0.22 6.98 -12.01
N THR A 163 -1.38 7.25 -12.58
CA THR A 163 -2.12 8.50 -12.41
C THR A 163 -3.43 8.23 -11.71
N TYR A 164 -3.87 9.19 -10.89
CA TYR A 164 -5.11 9.11 -10.14
C TYR A 164 -6.11 10.12 -10.68
N HIS A 165 -7.38 9.79 -10.56
CA HIS A 165 -8.46 10.69 -10.93
C HIS A 165 -8.35 12.02 -10.19
N ASP A 166 -8.40 13.12 -10.93
CA ASP A 166 -8.13 14.46 -10.40
C ASP A 166 -9.15 14.92 -9.34
N THR A 167 -10.44 14.68 -9.58
CA THR A 167 -11.54 15.23 -8.77
C THR A 167 -12.24 14.20 -7.88
N GLU A 168 -11.68 13.01 -7.73
CA GLU A 168 -12.20 12.00 -6.79
C GLU A 168 -12.02 12.49 -5.35
N PRO A 169 -13.09 12.68 -4.56
CA PRO A 169 -12.98 13.25 -3.20
C PRO A 169 -12.12 12.41 -2.26
N LEU A 170 -12.14 11.08 -2.43
CA LEU A 170 -11.30 10.16 -1.66
C LEU A 170 -9.80 10.32 -1.95
N PHE A 171 -9.43 10.98 -3.05
CA PHE A 171 -8.06 11.20 -3.48
C PHE A 171 -7.57 12.62 -3.20
N PHE A 172 -8.38 13.47 -2.58
CA PHE A 172 -8.00 14.84 -2.30
C PHE A 172 -6.75 14.94 -1.39
N TYR A 173 -6.71 14.15 -0.31
CA TYR A 173 -5.58 14.12 0.60
C TYR A 173 -4.50 13.16 0.09
N LYS A 174 -3.30 13.69 -0.17
CA LYS A 174 -2.20 12.95 -0.79
C LYS A 174 -0.89 13.06 0.02
N LEU A 175 -0.16 11.95 0.12
CA LEU A 175 1.24 11.87 0.53
C LEU A 175 2.13 11.89 -0.71
N CYS A 176 2.81 13.01 -0.99
CA CYS A 176 3.67 13.15 -2.17
C CYS A 176 2.97 12.74 -3.50
N GLY A 177 1.68 13.06 -3.62
CA GLY A 177 0.85 12.70 -4.79
C GLY A 177 0.09 11.38 -4.66
N VAL A 178 0.43 10.52 -3.69
CA VAL A 178 -0.28 9.25 -3.44
C VAL A 178 -1.49 9.48 -2.53
N PRO A 179 -2.71 9.10 -2.92
CA PRO A 179 -3.86 9.17 -2.03
C PRO A 179 -3.67 8.34 -0.76
N TRP A 180 -4.01 8.90 0.40
CA TRP A 180 -3.96 8.15 1.67
C TRP A 180 -4.89 6.93 1.67
N THR A 181 -6.00 7.02 0.94
CA THR A 181 -6.97 5.94 0.79
C THR A 181 -6.42 4.71 0.04
N GLU A 182 -5.39 4.89 -0.79
CA GLU A 182 -4.70 3.81 -1.49
C GLU A 182 -3.66 3.11 -0.59
N ILE A 183 -2.93 3.89 0.22
CA ILE A 183 -2.05 3.36 1.27
C ILE A 183 -2.88 2.53 2.26
N PHE A 184 -4.02 3.07 2.67
CA PHE A 184 -4.99 2.39 3.52
C PHE A 184 -5.52 1.10 2.91
N ALA A 185 -5.84 1.11 1.61
CA ALA A 185 -6.33 -0.08 0.92
C ALA A 185 -5.29 -1.21 0.93
N SER A 186 -4.02 -0.88 0.71
CA SER A 186 -2.90 -1.85 0.70
C SER A 186 -2.80 -2.61 2.03
N LEU A 187 -2.92 -1.90 3.15
CA LEU A 187 -2.98 -2.47 4.50
C LEU A 187 -4.15 -3.47 4.65
N LEU A 188 -5.35 -3.06 4.23
CA LEU A 188 -6.56 -3.86 4.43
C LEU A 188 -6.62 -5.09 3.52
N PHE A 189 -6.20 -4.98 2.25
CA PHE A 189 -6.20 -6.11 1.31
C PHE A 189 -5.25 -7.21 1.79
N ALA A 190 -4.02 -6.86 2.16
CA ALA A 190 -3.04 -7.82 2.68
C ALA A 190 -3.52 -8.46 3.99
N THR A 191 -4.03 -7.67 4.93
CA THR A 191 -4.56 -8.19 6.21
C THR A 191 -5.72 -9.15 5.97
N SER A 192 -6.67 -8.78 5.09
CA SER A 192 -7.84 -9.59 4.79
C SER A 192 -7.48 -10.91 4.13
N TYR A 193 -6.55 -10.90 3.17
CA TYR A 193 -6.09 -12.11 2.50
C TYR A 193 -5.50 -13.12 3.49
N VAL A 194 -4.55 -12.67 4.31
CA VAL A 194 -3.90 -13.54 5.29
C VAL A 194 -4.88 -13.99 6.37
N ALA A 195 -5.76 -13.11 6.85
CA ALA A 195 -6.74 -13.46 7.88
C ALA A 195 -7.73 -14.54 7.40
N ILE A 196 -8.22 -14.45 6.16
CA ILE A 196 -9.11 -15.47 5.60
C ILE A 196 -8.36 -16.78 5.37
N TYR A 197 -7.13 -16.71 4.83
CA TYR A 197 -6.30 -17.90 4.63
C TYR A 197 -6.02 -18.64 5.94
N HIS A 198 -5.60 -17.91 6.97
CA HIS A 198 -5.37 -18.44 8.31
C HIS A 198 -6.65 -18.98 8.95
N GLY A 199 -7.76 -18.22 8.89
CA GLY A 199 -9.04 -18.64 9.44
C GLY A 199 -9.56 -19.91 8.79
N ALA A 200 -9.45 -20.02 7.47
CA ALA A 200 -9.86 -21.21 6.73
C ALA A 200 -9.01 -22.43 7.08
N LYS A 201 -7.69 -22.25 7.19
CA LYS A 201 -6.77 -23.31 7.62
C LYS A 201 -7.05 -23.77 9.05
N PHE A 202 -7.19 -22.84 9.99
CA PHE A 202 -7.52 -23.15 11.38
C PHE A 202 -8.87 -23.85 11.52
N TYR A 203 -9.88 -23.43 10.76
CA TYR A 203 -11.18 -24.09 10.73
C TYR A 203 -11.08 -25.55 10.27
N TYR A 204 -10.19 -25.82 9.30
CA TYR A 204 -10.01 -27.15 8.72
C TYR A 204 -9.16 -28.08 9.58
N SER A 205 -7.91 -27.69 9.90
CA SER A 205 -6.96 -28.58 10.58
C SER A 205 -7.12 -28.59 12.09
N ARG A 206 -7.76 -27.55 12.67
CA ARG A 206 -7.77 -27.26 14.12
C ARG A 206 -6.39 -27.16 14.75
N ASP A 207 -5.33 -27.13 13.93
CA ASP A 207 -3.95 -27.09 14.34
C ASP A 207 -3.22 -25.98 13.58
N ILE A 208 -2.74 -25.01 14.34
CA ILE A 208 -2.05 -23.82 13.84
C ILE A 208 -0.64 -24.16 13.31
N SER A 209 -0.04 -25.26 13.78
CA SER A 209 1.31 -25.69 13.37
C SER A 209 1.34 -26.14 11.90
N THR A 210 0.20 -26.61 11.38
CA THR A 210 0.05 -27.18 10.03
C THR A 210 -0.11 -26.15 8.89
N ILE A 211 -0.17 -24.85 9.22
CA ILE A 211 -0.38 -23.80 8.21
C ILE A 211 0.80 -23.75 7.22
N TRP A 212 2.00 -23.97 7.73
CA TRP A 212 3.27 -23.80 7.00
C TRP A 212 4.14 -25.05 7.01
N ASP A 213 3.56 -26.22 7.31
CA ASP A 213 4.30 -27.47 7.21
C ASP A 213 4.70 -27.77 5.74
N ARG A 214 5.55 -28.80 5.58
CA ARG A 214 6.01 -29.26 4.25
C ARG A 214 5.12 -30.36 3.67
N GLU A 215 3.97 -30.63 4.28
CA GLU A 215 3.06 -31.66 3.77
C GLU A 215 2.37 -31.19 2.50
N ASP A 216 2.03 -32.16 1.65
CA ASP A 216 1.31 -31.87 0.43
C ASP A 216 -0.11 -31.39 0.76
N PRO A 217 -0.56 -30.26 0.18
CA PRO A 217 -1.88 -29.73 0.44
C PRO A 217 -2.95 -30.62 -0.14
N ASP A 218 -3.99 -30.90 0.66
CA ASP A 218 -5.19 -31.58 0.19
C ASP A 218 -6.01 -30.66 -0.75
N LYS A 219 -6.92 -31.26 -1.52
CA LYS A 219 -7.87 -30.56 -2.40
C LYS A 219 -8.67 -29.50 -1.64
N LYS A 220 -9.05 -29.77 -0.39
CA LYS A 220 -9.76 -28.82 0.48
C LYS A 220 -8.91 -27.60 0.80
N GLU A 221 -7.62 -27.79 1.09
CA GLU A 221 -6.71 -26.68 1.35
C GLU A 221 -6.51 -25.80 0.12
N THR A 222 -6.41 -26.44 -1.05
CA THR A 222 -6.36 -25.75 -2.35
C THR A 222 -7.62 -24.89 -2.57
N LEU A 223 -8.80 -25.44 -2.26
CA LEU A 223 -10.05 -24.69 -2.32
C LEU A 223 -10.04 -23.47 -1.38
N PHE A 224 -9.53 -23.61 -0.15
CA PHE A 224 -9.45 -22.50 0.79
C PHE A 224 -8.51 -21.39 0.34
N VAL A 225 -7.41 -21.72 -0.35
CA VAL A 225 -6.53 -20.72 -0.97
C VAL A 225 -7.28 -19.91 -2.03
N VAL A 226 -8.02 -20.58 -2.92
CA VAL A 226 -8.82 -19.93 -3.96
C VAL A 226 -9.90 -19.05 -3.32
N LEU A 227 -10.64 -19.56 -2.34
CA LEU A 227 -11.65 -18.80 -1.61
C LEU A 227 -11.05 -17.59 -0.88
N SER A 228 -9.84 -17.73 -0.32
CA SER A 228 -9.14 -16.62 0.33
C SER A 228 -8.84 -15.51 -0.67
N GLY A 229 -8.33 -15.85 -1.86
CA GLY A 229 -8.08 -14.88 -2.93
C GLY A 229 -9.35 -14.19 -3.44
N LEU A 230 -10.47 -14.94 -3.54
CA LEU A 230 -11.76 -14.41 -4.00
C LEU A 230 -12.47 -13.53 -2.96
N LEU A 231 -12.42 -13.91 -1.69
CA LEU A 231 -13.17 -13.23 -0.61
C LEU A 231 -12.38 -12.08 0.03
N SER A 232 -11.05 -12.07 -0.08
CA SER A 232 -10.24 -11.03 0.54
C SER A 232 -10.53 -9.61 0.04
N PRO A 233 -10.84 -9.35 -1.25
CA PRO A 233 -11.20 -8.01 -1.67
C PRO A 233 -12.53 -7.53 -1.05
N ILE A 234 -13.48 -8.43 -0.89
CA ILE A 234 -14.77 -8.16 -0.25
C ILE A 234 -14.56 -7.85 1.24
N ALA A 235 -13.77 -8.68 1.94
CA ALA A 235 -13.43 -8.45 3.34
C ALA A 235 -12.66 -7.14 3.54
N ALA A 236 -11.72 -6.80 2.66
CA ALA A 236 -11.00 -5.54 2.70
C ALA A 236 -11.94 -4.34 2.48
N PHE A 237 -12.91 -4.48 1.56
CA PHE A 237 -13.95 -3.47 1.38
C PHE A 237 -14.82 -3.28 2.63
N ILE A 238 -15.25 -4.37 3.26
CA ILE A 238 -16.00 -4.31 4.53
C ILE A 238 -15.17 -3.62 5.63
N GLN A 239 -13.89 -3.98 5.76
CA GLN A 239 -12.98 -3.31 6.70
C GLN A 239 -12.84 -1.83 6.38
N LYS A 240 -12.77 -1.45 5.09
CA LYS A 240 -12.72 -0.04 4.66
C LYS A 240 -14.01 0.69 5.00
N LEU A 241 -15.17 0.05 4.89
CA LEU A 241 -16.43 0.66 5.31
C LEU A 241 -16.42 1.03 6.80
N ILE A 242 -15.93 0.12 7.65
CA ILE A 242 -15.93 0.29 9.10
C ILE A 242 -14.81 1.23 9.56
N LEU A 243 -13.57 1.02 9.10
CA LEU A 243 -12.39 1.71 9.61
C LEU A 243 -12.12 3.04 8.91
N PHE A 244 -12.66 3.24 7.70
CA PHE A 244 -12.49 4.47 6.95
C PHE A 244 -13.82 5.22 6.77
N HIS A 245 -14.80 4.63 6.07
CA HIS A 245 -16.01 5.38 5.71
C HIS A 245 -16.86 5.77 6.92
N PHE A 246 -16.94 4.93 7.95
CA PHE A 246 -17.62 5.29 9.19
C PHE A 246 -17.00 6.54 9.83
N LEU A 247 -15.68 6.58 10.00
CA LEU A 247 -14.97 7.70 10.61
C LEU A 247 -14.97 8.95 9.72
N HIS A 248 -14.62 8.79 8.44
CA HIS A 248 -14.49 9.89 7.51
C HIS A 248 -15.85 10.47 7.12
N ASP A 249 -16.82 9.64 6.73
CA ASP A 249 -18.07 10.16 6.15
C ASP A 249 -19.06 10.60 7.23
N PHE A 250 -19.15 9.91 8.38
CA PHE A 250 -20.06 10.31 9.46
C PHE A 250 -19.45 11.36 10.37
N PHE A 251 -18.20 11.18 10.81
CA PHE A 251 -17.54 12.07 11.77
C PHE A 251 -16.64 13.13 11.14
N ASN A 252 -16.53 13.16 9.81
CA ASN A 252 -15.68 14.10 9.08
C ASN A 252 -14.20 14.04 9.51
N VAL A 253 -13.74 12.86 9.93
CA VAL A 253 -12.34 12.62 10.33
C VAL A 253 -11.45 12.63 9.10
N ASN A 254 -10.33 13.33 9.15
CA ASN A 254 -9.38 13.39 8.04
C ASN A 254 -8.89 11.97 7.64
N PRO A 255 -8.73 11.64 6.34
CA PRO A 255 -8.20 10.36 5.90
C PRO A 255 -6.87 9.95 6.56
N ILE A 256 -5.99 10.91 6.85
CA ILE A 256 -4.71 10.67 7.52
C ILE A 256 -4.95 10.15 8.94
N SER A 257 -5.87 10.78 9.67
CA SER A 257 -6.24 10.38 11.02
C SER A 257 -6.89 8.99 11.03
N CYS A 258 -7.69 8.65 10.02
CA CYS A 258 -8.27 7.31 9.87
C CYS A 258 -7.18 6.25 9.67
N LEU A 259 -6.19 6.54 8.82
CA LEU A 259 -5.04 5.66 8.61
C LEU A 259 -4.23 5.49 9.89
N PHE A 260 -3.88 6.59 10.56
CA PHE A 260 -3.11 6.55 11.80
C PHE A 260 -3.85 5.78 12.90
N PHE A 261 -5.16 6.02 13.07
CA PHE A 261 -6.00 5.25 13.99
C PHE A 261 -5.95 3.75 13.68
N THR A 262 -6.08 3.36 12.42
CA THR A 262 -6.04 1.94 12.01
C THR A 262 -4.67 1.33 12.26
N VAL A 263 -3.59 2.06 11.95
CA VAL A 263 -2.22 1.63 12.24
C VAL A 263 -2.01 1.44 13.74
N CYS A 264 -2.45 2.39 14.57
CA CYS A 264 -2.37 2.28 16.03
C CYS A 264 -3.20 1.11 16.58
N LEU A 265 -4.38 0.86 16.03
CA LEU A 265 -5.24 -0.25 16.39
C LEU A 265 -4.55 -1.59 16.07
N TYR A 266 -4.02 -1.73 14.85
CA TYR A 266 -3.35 -2.95 14.40
C TYR A 266 -2.04 -3.17 15.17
N MET A 267 -1.27 -2.13 15.41
CA MET A 267 -0.06 -2.19 16.24
C MET A 267 -0.39 -2.58 17.68
N SER A 268 -1.42 -1.99 18.28
CA SER A 268 -1.89 -2.39 19.61
C SER A 268 -2.29 -3.86 19.64
N PHE A 269 -3.00 -4.33 18.61
CA PHE A 269 -3.37 -5.74 18.49
C PHE A 269 -2.13 -6.65 18.39
N VAL A 270 -1.12 -6.27 17.62
CA VAL A 270 0.15 -7.03 17.53
C VAL A 270 0.92 -7.03 18.84
N LEU A 271 0.92 -5.91 19.58
CA LEU A 271 1.69 -5.74 20.82
C LEU A 271 1.04 -6.39 22.05
N CYS A 272 -0.30 -6.36 22.14
CA CYS A 272 -1.04 -6.87 23.29
C CYS A 272 -1.15 -8.40 23.34
N PHE A 273 -0.98 -9.09 22.21
CA PHE A 273 -1.13 -10.53 22.15
C PHE A 273 0.23 -11.23 22.27
N GLU A 274 0.30 -12.22 23.17
CA GLU A 274 1.52 -13.00 23.37
C GLU A 274 1.90 -13.77 22.09
N PRO A 275 3.20 -13.84 21.75
CA PRO A 275 3.70 -14.81 20.77
C PRO A 275 3.27 -16.23 21.16
N ARG A 276 3.17 -17.14 20.18
CA ARG A 276 2.79 -18.54 20.42
C ARG A 276 3.73 -19.15 21.48
N ARG A 277 3.19 -19.49 22.65
CA ARG A 277 3.95 -20.20 23.70
C ARG A 277 4.10 -21.65 23.31
N GLY A 278 5.35 -22.04 23.07
CA GLY A 278 5.77 -23.43 22.91
C GLY A 278 5.44 -24.01 21.54
N GLU A 279 6.38 -23.92 20.60
CA GLU A 279 6.58 -24.92 19.55
C GLU A 279 7.86 -24.61 18.77
N LYS A 280 8.41 -25.66 18.15
CA LYS A 280 9.75 -25.73 17.55
C LYS A 280 10.12 -24.44 16.81
N HIS A 281 11.31 -23.91 17.12
CA HIS A 281 11.95 -22.94 16.24
C HIS A 281 11.84 -23.46 14.81
N VAL A 282 11.21 -22.67 13.93
CA VAL A 282 11.35 -22.87 12.49
C VAL A 282 12.85 -22.96 12.27
N THR A 283 13.33 -24.16 11.92
CA THR A 283 14.76 -24.44 11.72
C THR A 283 15.32 -23.34 10.84
N GLU A 284 16.44 -22.76 11.25
CA GLU A 284 17.08 -21.65 10.56
C GLU A 284 17.34 -22.02 9.09
N ASP A 285 16.40 -21.70 8.21
CA ASP A 285 16.63 -21.85 6.79
C ASP A 285 17.43 -20.65 6.32
N SER A 286 18.76 -20.82 6.33
CA SER A 286 19.74 -19.85 5.82
C SER A 286 19.39 -19.39 4.40
N THR A 287 18.80 -20.29 3.62
CA THR A 287 18.34 -20.02 2.25
C THR A 287 17.23 -18.96 2.24
N ALA A 288 16.22 -19.12 3.10
CA ALA A 288 15.12 -18.16 3.19
C ALA A 288 15.62 -16.76 3.58
N LYS A 289 16.52 -16.65 4.56
CA LYS A 289 17.11 -15.35 4.95
C LYS A 289 17.80 -14.66 3.77
N THR A 290 18.52 -15.44 2.95
CA THR A 290 19.25 -14.95 1.78
C THR A 290 18.30 -14.43 0.69
N TYR A 291 17.23 -15.18 0.38
CA TYR A 291 16.21 -14.75 -0.59
C TYR A 291 15.52 -13.46 -0.16
N LEU A 292 15.04 -13.38 1.09
CA LEU A 292 14.41 -12.15 1.60
C LEU A 292 15.35 -10.96 1.52
N PHE A 293 16.61 -11.13 1.98
CA PHE A 293 17.60 -10.06 1.95
C PHE A 293 17.85 -9.54 0.52
N TYR A 294 18.07 -10.45 -0.44
CA TYR A 294 18.32 -10.07 -1.83
C TYR A 294 17.12 -9.35 -2.45
N GLN A 295 15.90 -9.86 -2.25
CA GLN A 295 14.70 -9.23 -2.82
C GLN A 295 14.43 -7.84 -2.26
N ILE A 296 14.54 -7.67 -0.94
CA ILE A 296 14.35 -6.38 -0.28
C ILE A 296 15.43 -5.39 -0.73
N SER A 297 16.69 -5.85 -0.82
CA SER A 297 17.80 -5.04 -1.30
C SER A 297 17.60 -4.61 -2.74
N LEU A 298 17.24 -5.54 -3.64
CA LEU A 298 16.97 -5.24 -5.05
C LEU A 298 15.84 -4.22 -5.20
N TYR A 299 14.72 -4.45 -4.51
CA TYR A 299 13.54 -3.58 -4.54
C TYR A 299 13.89 -2.15 -4.05
N PHE A 300 14.46 -2.01 -2.85
CA PHE A 300 14.77 -0.69 -2.31
C PHE A 300 15.95 -0.02 -3.00
N ALA A 301 16.96 -0.76 -3.47
CA ALA A 301 18.05 -0.20 -4.26
C ALA A 301 17.51 0.41 -5.57
N CYS A 302 16.57 -0.27 -6.24
CA CYS A 302 15.90 0.26 -7.42
C CYS A 302 15.11 1.55 -7.12
N LEU A 303 14.32 1.57 -6.04
CA LEU A 303 13.55 2.76 -5.64
C LEU A 303 14.45 3.94 -5.26
N LEU A 304 15.53 3.67 -4.51
CA LEU A 304 16.50 4.69 -4.11
C LEU A 304 17.29 5.22 -5.30
N PHE A 305 17.64 4.35 -6.25
CA PHE A 305 18.27 4.76 -7.50
C PHE A 305 17.39 5.74 -8.27
N LEU A 306 16.09 5.44 -8.41
CA LEU A 306 15.15 6.35 -9.08
C LEU A 306 14.95 7.65 -8.29
N ALA A 307 14.83 7.59 -6.96
CA ALA A 307 14.72 8.78 -6.13
C ALA A 307 15.94 9.71 -6.26
N LEU A 308 17.15 9.13 -6.35
CA LEU A 308 18.41 9.87 -6.37
C LEU A 308 18.78 10.37 -7.76
N PHE A 309 18.60 9.56 -8.80
CA PHE A 309 19.07 9.82 -10.16
C PHE A 309 17.96 10.09 -11.18
N GLY A 310 16.75 9.58 -10.95
CA GLY A 310 15.61 9.75 -11.84
C GLY A 310 15.24 11.23 -12.05
N ARG A 311 14.74 11.54 -13.24
CA ARG A 311 14.30 12.88 -13.62
C ARG A 311 12.91 12.76 -14.23
N PRO A 312 11.82 12.95 -13.46
CA PRO A 312 10.48 12.75 -13.99
C PRO A 312 10.15 13.68 -15.15
N GLN A 313 10.75 14.88 -15.21
CA GLN A 313 10.60 15.79 -16.35
C GLN A 313 11.17 15.29 -17.69
N ASN A 314 11.94 14.20 -17.65
CA ASN A 314 12.51 13.57 -18.83
C ASN A 314 11.70 12.37 -19.31
N GLU A 315 10.49 12.20 -18.77
CA GLU A 315 9.64 11.04 -18.98
C GLU A 315 8.24 11.47 -19.45
N VAL A 316 7.69 10.67 -20.37
CA VAL A 316 6.38 10.88 -20.96
C VAL A 316 5.58 9.58 -20.87
N SER A 317 4.31 9.69 -20.53
CA SER A 317 3.41 8.53 -20.42
C SER A 317 2.40 8.59 -21.57
N ILE A 318 2.62 7.73 -22.56
CA ILE A 318 1.76 7.56 -23.74
C ILE A 318 0.87 6.34 -23.49
N GLY A 319 -0.43 6.55 -23.34
CA GLY A 319 -1.34 5.48 -22.96
C GLY A 319 -2.76 5.90 -22.62
N SER A 320 -3.51 4.96 -22.06
CA SER A 320 -4.81 5.26 -21.49
C SER A 320 -4.68 6.05 -20.19
N HIS A 321 -5.42 7.16 -20.10
CA HIS A 321 -5.47 8.05 -18.94
C HIS A 321 -6.92 8.42 -18.61
N GLU A 322 -7.10 9.34 -17.65
CA GLU A 322 -8.41 9.89 -17.31
C GLU A 322 -9.06 10.51 -18.56
N PRO A 323 -10.23 10.01 -19.01
CA PRO A 323 -10.86 10.51 -20.22
C PRO A 323 -11.11 12.01 -20.16
N THR A 324 -10.79 12.72 -21.24
CA THR A 324 -11.11 14.14 -21.39
C THR A 324 -12.51 14.33 -21.96
N GLY A 325 -13.10 15.50 -21.74
CA GLY A 325 -14.46 15.80 -22.16
C GLY A 325 -15.03 16.98 -21.40
N ASP A 326 -16.36 17.09 -21.40
CA ASP A 326 -17.04 18.22 -20.78
C ASP A 326 -16.85 18.28 -19.26
N CYS A 327 -16.13 19.30 -18.82
CA CYS A 327 -15.84 19.64 -17.43
C CYS A 327 -17.07 19.86 -16.54
N THR A 328 -18.22 20.17 -17.12
CA THR A 328 -19.46 20.43 -16.36
C THR A 328 -20.20 19.13 -16.00
N THR A 329 -19.85 18.02 -16.65
CA THR A 329 -20.50 16.73 -16.40
C THR A 329 -20.02 16.14 -15.07
N LEU A 330 -20.93 16.09 -14.10
CA LEU A 330 -20.71 15.49 -12.78
C LEU A 330 -21.32 14.08 -12.69
N VAL A 331 -20.60 13.17 -12.03
CA VAL A 331 -21.08 11.83 -11.70
C VAL A 331 -21.18 11.68 -10.18
N CYS A 332 -22.31 11.12 -9.73
CA CYS A 332 -22.53 10.77 -8.34
C CYS A 332 -21.99 9.37 -8.06
N SER A 333 -20.99 9.27 -7.18
CA SER A 333 -20.53 8.00 -6.61
C SER A 333 -21.35 7.72 -5.34
N LYS A 334 -22.06 6.58 -5.32
CA LYS A 334 -22.77 6.09 -4.13
C LYS A 334 -21.96 4.96 -3.49
N PHE A 335 -21.61 5.11 -2.22
CA PHE A 335 -21.02 4.03 -1.42
C PHE A 335 -22.09 3.46 -0.48
N PRO A 336 -22.15 2.13 -0.25
CA PRO A 336 -23.23 1.47 0.50
C PRO A 336 -23.46 1.96 1.94
N LEU A 337 -22.52 2.70 2.52
CA LEU A 337 -22.63 3.34 3.85
C LEU A 337 -22.02 4.76 3.87
N GLY A 338 -21.59 5.27 2.71
CA GLY A 338 -20.90 6.56 2.63
C GLY A 338 -21.81 7.68 2.16
N LYS A 339 -21.42 8.93 2.46
CA LYS A 339 -22.11 10.09 1.90
C LYS A 339 -21.99 10.07 0.37
N PRO A 340 -23.07 10.31 -0.39
CA PRO A 340 -22.99 10.41 -1.84
C PRO A 340 -22.04 11.55 -2.21
N THR A 341 -21.03 11.23 -3.00
CA THR A 341 -20.00 12.19 -3.42
C THR A 341 -20.16 12.49 -4.90
N LYS A 342 -19.96 13.76 -5.27
CA LYS A 342 -19.93 14.20 -6.66
C LYS A 342 -18.48 14.36 -7.09
N ARG A 343 -18.15 13.86 -8.28
CA ARG A 343 -16.86 14.08 -8.96
C ARG A 343 -17.11 14.48 -10.41
N LYS A 344 -16.14 15.14 -11.06
CA LYS A 344 -16.21 15.34 -12.52
C LYS A 344 -16.06 13.98 -13.21
N LYS A 345 -16.78 13.78 -14.31
CA LYS A 345 -16.66 12.55 -15.11
C LYS A 345 -15.35 12.51 -15.89
N TYR A 346 -14.94 13.67 -16.38
CA TYR A 346 -13.83 13.86 -17.30
C TYR A 346 -12.75 14.76 -16.70
N LEU A 347 -11.53 14.60 -17.20
CA LEU A 347 -10.41 15.46 -16.90
C LEU A 347 -10.61 16.83 -17.55
N CYS A 348 -10.45 17.88 -16.74
CA CYS A 348 -10.37 19.25 -17.24
C CYS A 348 -8.94 19.59 -17.65
N ALA A 349 -8.59 19.25 -18.90
CA ALA A 349 -7.22 19.38 -19.40
C ALA A 349 -6.68 20.82 -19.28
N ASP A 350 -7.50 21.83 -19.56
CA ASP A 350 -7.13 23.25 -19.41
C ASP A 350 -6.85 23.65 -17.95
N GLU A 351 -7.68 23.19 -17.01
CA GLU A 351 -7.46 23.44 -15.59
C GLU A 351 -6.15 22.80 -15.13
N VAL A 352 -5.86 21.58 -15.60
CA VAL A 352 -4.62 20.87 -15.27
C VAL A 352 -3.41 21.56 -15.90
N ALA A 353 -3.50 22.00 -17.15
CA ALA A 353 -2.46 22.76 -17.83
C ALA A 353 -2.13 24.06 -17.08
N ALA A 354 -3.14 24.73 -16.52
CA ALA A 354 -2.96 25.95 -15.74
C ALA A 354 -2.40 25.71 -14.32
N ARG A 355 -2.52 24.50 -13.77
CA ARG A 355 -2.05 24.16 -12.42
C ARG A 355 -0.54 24.01 -12.39
N LYS A 356 0.13 24.94 -11.73
CA LYS A 356 1.57 24.82 -11.44
C LYS A 356 1.81 23.71 -10.42
N ASN A 357 2.88 22.93 -10.64
CA ASN A 357 3.35 21.85 -9.76
C ASN A 357 2.40 20.64 -9.63
N PHE A 358 1.51 20.43 -10.60
CA PHE A 358 0.77 19.17 -10.68
C PHE A 358 1.73 18.01 -11.03
N VAL A 359 1.28 16.77 -10.79
CA VAL A 359 2.12 15.56 -10.97
C VAL A 359 2.64 15.44 -12.41
N TYR A 360 1.80 15.81 -13.38
CA TYR A 360 2.10 15.90 -14.80
C TYR A 360 1.64 17.24 -15.36
N ASN A 361 2.08 17.56 -16.58
CA ASN A 361 1.61 18.68 -17.39
C ASN A 361 1.54 18.27 -18.88
N PHE A 362 1.26 19.24 -19.75
CA PHE A 362 1.19 19.05 -21.22
C PHE A 362 2.26 19.87 -21.95
N GLU A 363 3.29 20.36 -21.25
CA GLU A 363 4.29 21.29 -21.82
C GLU A 363 5.22 20.63 -22.85
N CYS A 364 5.26 19.29 -22.91
CA CYS A 364 6.03 18.58 -23.93
C CYS A 364 5.30 18.45 -25.28
N LEU A 365 4.02 18.82 -25.34
CA LEU A 365 3.20 18.80 -26.56
C LEU A 365 3.20 20.18 -27.21
N GLU A 366 3.42 20.24 -28.53
CA GLU A 366 3.38 21.51 -29.27
C GLU A 366 1.95 22.06 -29.40
N GLU A 367 0.98 21.16 -29.59
CA GLU A 367 -0.43 21.49 -29.80
C GLU A 367 -1.17 21.83 -28.49
N GLY A 368 -0.54 21.59 -27.34
CA GLY A 368 -1.09 21.89 -26.02
C GLY A 368 -1.83 20.70 -25.39
N PRO A 369 -2.84 20.94 -24.53
CA PRO A 369 -3.59 19.88 -23.87
C PRO A 369 -4.47 19.09 -24.86
N PRO A 370 -4.79 17.82 -24.54
CA PRO A 370 -5.55 16.94 -25.44
C PRO A 370 -6.99 17.37 -25.72
N CYS A 371 -7.53 16.89 -26.84
CA CYS A 371 -8.87 17.20 -27.34
C CYS A 371 -10.00 16.72 -26.39
N LEU A 372 -11.20 17.25 -26.58
CA LEU A 372 -12.42 16.99 -25.78
C LEU A 372 -13.07 15.62 -26.08
N SER A 373 -12.32 14.53 -25.99
CA SER A 373 -12.84 13.14 -26.08
C SER A 373 -11.77 12.06 -25.92
N ALA A 374 -10.49 12.45 -25.77
CA ALA A 374 -9.38 11.53 -25.73
C ALA A 374 -9.42 10.61 -24.48
N VAL A 375 -9.33 9.31 -24.73
CA VAL A 375 -9.12 8.27 -23.70
C VAL A 375 -7.70 7.74 -23.71
N TRP A 376 -6.98 7.95 -24.82
CA TRP A 376 -5.58 7.63 -25.01
C TRP A 376 -4.86 8.90 -25.47
N TYR A 377 -3.87 9.36 -24.70
CA TYR A 377 -3.12 10.57 -25.03
C TYR A 377 -1.77 10.58 -24.30
N THR A 378 -0.97 11.62 -24.54
CA THR A 378 0.35 11.79 -23.93
C THR A 378 0.28 12.77 -22.75
N ILE A 379 0.92 12.41 -21.64
CA ILE A 379 1.18 13.31 -20.51
C ILE A 379 2.68 13.42 -20.23
N CYS A 380 3.11 14.58 -19.75
CA CYS A 380 4.51 14.91 -19.52
C CYS A 380 4.81 14.97 -18.02
N GLY A 381 5.93 14.40 -17.58
CA GLY A 381 6.29 14.44 -16.16
C GLY A 381 6.67 15.84 -15.69
N SER A 382 6.27 16.19 -14.46
CA SER A 382 6.66 17.46 -13.84
C SER A 382 7.93 17.29 -12.99
N PRO A 383 8.82 18.29 -12.94
CA PRO A 383 10.03 18.23 -12.10
C PRO A 383 9.71 18.07 -10.61
N ILE A 384 10.63 17.50 -9.84
CA ILE A 384 10.52 17.40 -8.38
C ILE A 384 10.91 18.77 -7.78
N CYS A 385 9.97 19.47 -7.12
CA CYS A 385 10.24 20.79 -6.55
C CYS A 385 11.37 20.77 -5.51
N ASN A 386 11.36 19.78 -4.61
CA ASN A 386 12.42 19.57 -3.62
C ASN A 386 12.95 18.12 -3.71
N ARG A 387 13.96 17.93 -4.56
CA ARG A 387 14.56 16.61 -4.82
C ARG A 387 15.15 15.98 -3.55
N PHE A 388 15.80 16.78 -2.70
CA PHE A 388 16.41 16.29 -1.48
C PHE A 388 15.37 15.80 -0.48
N GLN A 389 14.29 16.57 -0.27
CA GLN A 389 13.17 16.14 0.57
C GLN A 389 12.50 14.86 0.04
N PHE A 390 12.28 14.77 -1.28
CA PHE A 390 11.74 13.56 -1.88
C PHE A 390 12.64 12.34 -1.64
N PHE A 391 13.95 12.49 -1.86
CA PHE A 391 14.93 11.44 -1.56
C PHE A 391 14.93 11.06 -0.07
N LEU A 392 14.96 12.03 0.84
CA LEU A 392 14.92 11.76 2.29
C LEU A 392 13.66 11.00 2.71
N ASN A 393 12.51 11.29 2.10
CA ASN A 393 11.27 10.56 2.39
C ASN A 393 11.37 9.09 1.95
N ILE A 394 11.87 8.81 0.74
CA ILE A 394 12.08 7.43 0.27
C ILE A 394 13.15 6.71 1.09
N PHE A 395 14.25 7.39 1.39
CA PHE A 395 15.36 6.85 2.18
C PHE A 395 14.96 6.52 3.61
N SER A 396 14.21 7.39 4.28
CA SER A 396 13.73 7.13 5.65
C SER A 396 12.77 5.94 5.71
N LEU A 397 11.86 5.81 4.73
CA LEU A 397 10.98 4.63 4.62
C LEU A 397 11.77 3.35 4.32
N ALA A 398 12.71 3.40 3.38
CA ALA A 398 13.57 2.27 3.06
C ALA A 398 14.40 1.84 4.28
N LEU A 399 14.99 2.81 5.00
CA LEU A 399 15.76 2.56 6.21
C LEU A 399 14.89 1.94 7.31
N LEU A 400 13.68 2.46 7.52
CA LEU A 400 12.72 1.91 8.49
C LEU A 400 12.39 0.46 8.16
N VAL A 401 11.99 0.18 6.91
CA VAL A 401 11.62 -1.17 6.47
C VAL A 401 12.82 -2.12 6.57
N CYS A 402 13.97 -1.74 6.03
CA CYS A 402 15.20 -2.54 6.14
C CYS A 402 15.60 -2.79 7.60
N SER A 403 15.39 -1.82 8.50
CA SER A 403 15.66 -2.00 9.94
C SER A 403 14.70 -3.02 10.56
N ILE A 404 13.41 -2.96 10.23
CA ILE A 404 12.41 -3.94 10.67
C ILE A 404 12.76 -5.34 10.17
N PHE A 405 13.03 -5.50 8.87
CA PHE A 405 13.43 -6.79 8.31
C PHE A 405 14.75 -7.28 8.90
N SER A 406 15.75 -6.42 9.08
CA SER A 406 17.02 -6.80 9.70
C SER A 406 16.82 -7.25 11.14
N LYS A 407 15.94 -6.57 11.90
CA LYS A 407 15.57 -6.98 13.25
C LYS A 407 14.93 -8.36 13.25
N ILE A 408 13.96 -8.61 12.37
CA ILE A 408 13.24 -9.88 12.25
C ILE A 408 14.16 -11.03 11.79
N LEU A 409 15.09 -10.76 10.86
CA LEU A 409 15.93 -11.77 10.22
C LEU A 409 17.17 -12.14 11.05
N PHE A 410 17.78 -11.15 11.71
CA PHE A 410 19.10 -11.29 12.34
C PHE A 410 19.10 -11.16 13.86
N SER A 411 18.04 -10.66 14.50
CA SER A 411 17.99 -10.72 15.96
C SER A 411 17.59 -12.11 16.40
N ASP A 412 18.43 -12.76 17.21
CA ASP A 412 18.00 -13.88 18.04
C ASP A 412 16.75 -13.45 18.82
N VAL A 413 15.62 -14.09 18.53
CA VAL A 413 14.33 -13.81 19.19
C VAL A 413 14.48 -13.87 20.72
N LYS A 414 15.41 -14.70 21.23
CA LYS A 414 15.80 -14.80 22.64
C LYS A 414 16.27 -13.47 23.28
N LYS A 415 16.88 -12.55 22.52
CA LYS A 415 17.29 -11.23 23.04
C LYS A 415 16.13 -10.25 23.14
N MET A 416 15.08 -10.39 22.33
CA MET A 416 13.86 -9.55 22.44
C MET A 416 13.00 -9.94 23.65
N GLU A 417 13.02 -11.21 24.06
CA GLU A 417 12.39 -11.68 25.30
C GLU A 417 12.93 -10.93 26.54
N ILE A 418 14.23 -10.66 26.56
CA ILE A 418 14.91 -9.95 27.66
C ILE A 418 14.48 -8.49 27.72
N VAL A 419 14.36 -7.83 26.57
CA VAL A 419 13.88 -6.44 26.48
C VAL A 419 12.40 -6.34 26.85
N LYS A 420 11.56 -7.28 26.43
CA LYS A 420 10.16 -7.38 26.87
C LYS A 420 10.06 -7.59 28.38
N ARG A 421 10.87 -8.48 28.97
CA ARG A 421 10.91 -8.67 30.45
C ARG A 421 11.38 -7.41 31.18
N LEU A 422 12.29 -6.64 30.59
CA LEU A 422 12.71 -5.34 31.14
C LEU A 422 11.58 -4.30 31.08
N ILE A 423 10.88 -4.19 29.96
CA ILE A 423 9.76 -3.25 29.78
C ILE A 423 8.58 -3.63 30.69
N VAL A 424 8.28 -4.92 30.82
CA VAL A 424 7.25 -5.43 31.74
C VAL A 424 7.66 -5.24 33.20
N LYS A 425 8.94 -5.42 33.55
CA LYS A 425 9.45 -5.08 34.91
C LYS A 425 9.44 -3.59 35.21
N LEU A 426 9.45 -2.72 34.19
CA LEU A 426 9.34 -1.28 34.34
C LEU A 426 7.89 -0.79 34.51
N HIS A 427 6.89 -1.65 34.26
CA HIS A 427 5.48 -1.37 34.57
C HIS A 427 5.08 -2.09 35.87
N LEU A 428 5.32 -1.40 36.99
CA LEU A 428 4.72 -1.57 38.33
C LEU A 428 4.72 -2.97 38.97
N PRO A 429 5.38 -3.16 40.13
CA PRO A 429 5.02 -4.24 41.03
C PRO A 429 3.72 -3.83 41.74
N VAL A 430 2.58 -4.27 41.24
CA VAL A 430 1.37 -4.31 42.06
C VAL A 430 1.40 -5.64 42.81
N ASP A 431 2.00 -5.61 44.00
CA ASP A 431 1.88 -6.68 44.99
C ASP A 431 0.41 -6.77 45.44
N PHE A 432 -0.34 -7.69 44.84
CA PHE A 432 -1.52 -8.26 45.50
C PHE A 432 -1.05 -9.42 46.36
N THR A 433 -0.44 -9.10 47.51
CA THR A 433 -0.29 -10.07 48.59
C THR A 433 -1.67 -10.41 49.15
N ARG A 434 -2.17 -11.52 48.65
CA ARG A 434 -3.08 -12.48 49.27
C ARG A 434 -2.99 -12.48 50.81
N GLU A 435 -3.99 -11.89 51.46
CA GLU A 435 -4.25 -12.06 52.89
C GLU A 435 -5.48 -12.97 53.05
N GLU A 436 -5.23 -14.28 53.07
CA GLU A 436 -6.18 -15.28 53.58
C GLU A 436 -5.67 -15.75 54.94
N ARG A 437 -6.26 -15.24 56.04
CA ARG A 437 -6.62 -16.07 57.21
C ARG A 437 -7.45 -15.33 58.26
N ALA A 438 -8.62 -15.92 58.50
CA ALA A 438 -9.25 -16.16 59.80
C ALA A 438 -9.74 -14.97 60.63
N GLY A 439 -11.06 -14.94 60.87
CA GLY A 439 -11.62 -14.18 61.99
C GLY A 439 -13.14 -14.11 61.98
N ARG A 440 -13.77 -14.90 62.84
CA ARG A 440 -15.21 -14.96 63.11
C ARG A 440 -15.59 -13.82 64.08
N HIS A 441 -16.83 -13.33 63.95
CA HIS A 441 -17.68 -12.60 64.92
C HIS A 441 -17.87 -11.06 64.85
N THR A 442 -19.19 -10.75 64.85
CA THR A 442 -19.95 -9.66 65.49
C THR A 442 -20.04 -8.27 64.86
N SER A 443 -21.28 -7.99 64.46
CA SER A 443 -22.05 -6.75 64.33
C SER A 443 -21.59 -5.52 65.11
N GLU A 444 -21.51 -4.37 64.41
CA GLU A 444 -22.22 -3.11 64.73
C GLU A 444 -22.12 -2.12 63.54
N PRO A 445 -23.08 -1.18 63.36
CA PRO A 445 -23.13 -0.29 62.21
C PRO A 445 -22.42 1.04 62.46
N VAL A 446 -21.62 1.50 61.49
CA VAL A 446 -20.98 2.83 61.52
C VAL A 446 -21.43 3.63 60.28
N ALA A 447 -21.72 4.92 60.55
CA ALA A 447 -22.34 5.95 59.73
C ALA A 447 -21.61 6.28 58.41
N PRO A 448 -22.30 6.91 57.44
CA PRO A 448 -21.73 7.26 56.13
C PRO A 448 -20.76 8.44 56.23
N GLN A 449 -19.56 8.27 55.68
CA GLN A 449 -18.62 9.37 55.43
C GLN A 449 -18.75 9.86 53.98
N GLU A 450 -18.59 11.17 53.86
CA GLU A 450 -18.84 12.05 52.73
C GLU A 450 -17.99 11.70 51.48
N GLU A 451 -18.61 11.84 50.32
CA GLU A 451 -17.96 11.76 49.01
C GLU A 451 -17.17 13.06 48.75
N GLU A 452 -15.83 12.97 48.69
CA GLU A 452 -14.99 14.05 48.17
C GLU A 452 -14.98 13.98 46.63
N GLU A 453 -15.63 14.97 46.00
CA GLU A 453 -15.56 15.25 44.55
C GLU A 453 -14.12 15.64 44.15
N VAL A 454 -13.45 14.78 43.39
CA VAL A 454 -12.18 15.12 42.72
C VAL A 454 -12.49 15.88 41.43
N THR A 455 -12.35 17.20 41.47
CA THR A 455 -12.47 18.09 40.31
C THR A 455 -11.17 18.03 39.48
N VAL A 456 -11.21 17.42 38.29
CA VAL A 456 -10.08 17.44 37.35
C VAL A 456 -10.11 18.72 36.53
N GLY A 457 -9.22 19.67 36.85
CA GLY A 457 -9.04 20.90 36.10
C GLY A 457 -8.27 20.66 34.78
N TYR A 458 -8.87 21.02 33.65
CA TYR A 458 -8.21 21.06 32.35
C TYR A 458 -7.41 22.36 32.21
N VAL A 459 -6.08 22.25 32.04
CA VAL A 459 -5.24 23.36 31.62
C VAL A 459 -5.33 23.49 30.10
N LEU A 460 -6.09 24.48 29.64
CA LEU A 460 -6.10 24.94 28.25
C LEU A 460 -4.81 25.70 27.96
N VAL A 461 -3.90 25.08 27.21
CA VAL A 461 -2.75 25.79 26.64
C VAL A 461 -3.22 26.55 25.40
N GLN A 462 -3.30 27.87 25.55
CA GLN A 462 -3.61 28.83 24.51
C GLN A 462 -2.37 28.97 23.58
N LEU A 463 -2.47 28.49 22.34
CA LEU A 463 -1.44 28.69 21.31
C LEU A 463 -1.73 29.98 20.54
N ASP A 464 -0.86 30.98 20.71
CA ASP A 464 -0.88 32.22 19.93
C ASP A 464 -0.42 32.00 18.47
N PRO A 465 -1.00 32.72 17.50
CA PRO A 465 -0.76 32.49 16.08
C PRO A 465 0.50 33.22 15.59
N LEU A 466 1.57 32.48 15.33
CA LEU A 466 2.75 33.03 14.68
C LEU A 466 2.60 33.12 13.16
N SER A 467 2.57 34.38 12.71
CA SER A 467 3.35 34.91 11.58
C SER A 467 2.96 34.51 10.15
N LYS A 468 2.02 35.26 9.59
CA LYS A 468 1.95 35.59 8.15
C LYS A 468 3.16 36.43 7.74
N LYS A 469 3.95 36.00 6.75
CA LYS A 469 4.73 36.88 5.85
C LYS A 469 5.34 36.08 4.68
N CYS A 470 4.74 36.20 3.51
CA CYS A 470 5.39 36.02 2.21
C CYS A 470 4.67 36.93 1.20
N ILE A 471 5.16 38.17 1.07
CA ILE A 471 4.85 39.08 -0.02
C ILE A 471 6.04 39.02 -0.98
N PRO A 472 5.85 38.78 -2.29
CA PRO A 472 6.95 38.87 -3.24
C PRO A 472 7.25 40.33 -3.58
N LYS A 473 8.53 40.72 -3.44
CA LYS A 473 9.08 41.94 -4.02
C LYS A 473 9.01 41.85 -5.54
N LYS A 474 8.37 42.84 -6.16
CA LYS A 474 8.62 43.24 -7.56
C LYS A 474 10.11 43.59 -7.70
N ILE A 475 10.74 43.08 -8.76
CA ILE A 475 11.96 43.63 -9.34
C ILE A 475 11.57 44.17 -10.72
N GLN A 476 12.19 45.31 -11.03
CA GLN A 476 11.89 46.35 -12.01
C GLN A 476 11.47 45.90 -13.41
#